data_AF-A0A319CRM8-F1
#
_entry.id   AF-A0A319CRM8-F1
#
_cell.length_a   1.000
_cell.length_b   1.000
_cell.length_c   1.000
_cell.angle_alpha   90.00
_cell.angle_beta   90.00
_cell.angle_gamma   90.00
#
_symmetry.space_group_name_H-M   'P 1'
#
loop_
_entity.id
_entity.type
_entity.pdbx_description
1 polymer ?
#
loop_
_entity_poly.entity_id
_entity_poly.type
_entity_poly.pdbx_seq_one_letter_code
_entity_poly.pdbx_strand_id
1 'polypeptide(L)' 'MDGVWRNWGQDRNVVSYRALSPEEISEVLGIFPGWMREKFEQGLEGVDGRDVTDIEQLLHPREELLPKFEDDAGL' A
#
# COMPACT_ATOMS: atom_id res chain seq x y z
N MET A 1 -1.45 -7.12 1.89
CA MET A 1 -1.04 -5.70 2.09
C MET A 1 -1.29 -5.36 3.56
N ASP A 2 -0.74 -4.25 4.05
CA ASP A 2 -0.82 -3.88 5.48
C ASP A 2 -1.75 -2.70 5.77
N GLY A 3 -2.52 -2.21 4.78
CA GLY A 3 -3.50 -1.14 4.96
C GLY A 3 -2.88 0.26 5.13
N VAL A 4 -1.56 0.41 4.99
CA VAL A 4 -0.88 1.70 5.07
C VAL A 4 -0.62 2.23 3.67
N TRP A 5 -1.23 3.37 3.34
CA TRP A 5 -0.94 4.10 2.11
C TRP A 5 0.42 4.78 2.23
N ARG A 6 1.34 4.49 1.30
CA ARG A 6 2.70 5.06 1.28
C ARG A 6 2.95 5.79 -0.03
N ASN A 7 3.50 7.00 0.08
CA ASN A 7 4.04 7.73 -1.06
C ASN A 7 5.56 7.57 -1.06
N TRP A 8 6.10 7.25 -2.23
CA TRP A 8 7.51 6.94 -2.42
C TRP A 8 8.23 8.09 -3.14
N GLY A 9 9.43 8.44 -2.66
CA GLY A 9 10.34 9.36 -3.32
C GLY A 9 11.11 8.69 -4.48
N GLN A 10 11.86 9.49 -5.24
CA GLN A 10 12.68 9.00 -6.36
C GLN A 10 13.80 8.05 -5.92
N ASP A 11 14.24 8.17 -4.69
CA ASP A 11 15.24 7.33 -4.02
C ASP A 11 14.64 6.04 -3.42
N ARG A 12 13.36 5.75 -3.69
CA ARG A 12 12.61 4.63 -3.12
C ARG A 12 12.47 4.69 -1.59
N ASN A 13 12.62 5.88 -0.99
CA ASN A 13 12.28 6.09 0.42
C ASN A 13 10.82 6.51 0.58
N VAL A 14 10.19 6.15 1.69
CA VAL A 14 8.84 6.62 2.03
C VAL A 14 8.93 8.10 2.41
N VAL A 15 8.23 8.96 1.66
CA VAL A 15 8.20 10.41 1.92
C VAL A 15 7.00 10.83 2.76
N SER A 16 5.92 10.05 2.70
CA SER A 16 4.76 10.21 3.58
C SER A 16 3.96 8.91 3.63
N TYR A 17 3.26 8.70 4.73
CA TYR A 17 2.37 7.56 4.92
C TYR A 17 1.07 7.98 5.58
N ARG A 18 0.03 7.17 5.40
CA ARG A 18 -1.24 7.24 6.12
C ARG A 18 -1.75 5.83 6.40
N ALA A 19 -1.87 5.50 7.68
CA ALA A 19 -2.57 4.30 8.12
C ALA A 19 -4.08 4.49 7.88
N LEU A 20 -4.69 3.61 7.09
CA LEU A 20 -6.10 3.71 6.72
C LEU A 20 -6.93 2.72 7.53
N SER A 21 -8.11 3.17 7.97
CA SER A 21 -9.17 2.29 8.47
C SER A 21 -9.75 1.42 7.35
N PRO A 22 -10.45 0.30 7.67
CA PRO A 22 -11.12 -0.53 6.68
C PRO A 22 -12.09 0.27 5.79
N GLU A 23 -12.79 1.25 6.36
CA GLU A 23 -13.69 2.14 5.62
C GLU A 23 -12.93 3.03 4.63
N GLU A 24 -11.83 3.67 5.06
CA GLU A 24 -10.99 4.50 4.19
C GLU A 24 -10.31 3.68 3.09
N ILE A 25 -9.92 2.42 3.38
CA ILE A 25 -9.40 1.50 2.37
C ILE A 25 -10.45 1.30 1.27
N SER A 26 -11.70 1.00 1.63
CA SER A 26 -12.80 0.81 0.67
C SER A 26 -13.03 2.05 -0.20
N GLU A 27 -13.00 3.24 0.40
CA GLU A 27 -13.13 4.51 -0.34
C GLU A 27 -12.00 4.71 -1.36
N VAL A 28 -10.75 4.47 -0.94
CA VAL A 28 -9.58 4.59 -1.82
C VAL A 28 -9.61 3.56 -2.95
N LEU A 29 -10.00 2.32 -2.66
CA LEU A 29 -10.14 1.27 -3.67
C LEU A 29 -11.21 1.59 -4.72
N GLY A 30 -12.21 2.41 -4.37
CA GLY A 30 -13.23 2.92 -5.29
C GLY A 30 -12.69 3.82 -6.41
N ILE A 31 -11.47 4.33 -6.30
CA ILE A 31 -10.81 5.19 -7.31
C ILE A 31 -10.23 4.33 -8.45
N PHE A 32 -9.90 3.07 -8.18
CA PHE A 32 -9.24 2.20 -9.15
C PHE A 32 -10.23 1.50 -10.08
N PRO A 33 -9.83 1.16 -11.32
CA PRO A 33 -10.66 0.37 -12.21
C PRO A 33 -10.93 -1.02 -11.62
N GLY A 34 -12.12 -1.59 -11.91
CA GLY A 34 -12.62 -2.81 -11.27
C GLY A 34 -11.65 -4.00 -11.25
N TRP A 35 -10.95 -4.26 -12.35
CA TRP A 35 -9.96 -5.36 -12.44
C TRP A 35 -8.76 -5.20 -11.51
N MET A 36 -8.40 -3.95 -11.19
CA MET A 36 -7.32 -3.62 -10.27
C MET A 36 -7.83 -3.63 -8.83
N ARG A 37 -9.04 -3.09 -8.62
CA ARG A 37 -9.74 -3.11 -7.34
C ARG A 37 -9.92 -4.52 -6.79
N GLU A 38 -10.41 -5.48 -7.58
CA GLU A 38 -10.62 -6.87 -7.12
C GLU A 38 -9.34 -7.52 -6.57
N LYS A 39 -8.20 -7.26 -7.21
CA LYS A 39 -6.89 -7.73 -6.71
C LYS A 39 -6.52 -7.11 -5.36
N PHE A 40 -6.82 -5.83 -5.19
CA PHE A 40 -6.54 -5.13 -3.94
C PHE A 40 -7.49 -5.55 -2.81
N GLU A 41 -8.77 -5.74 -3.10
CA GLU A 41 -9.79 -6.16 -2.13
C GLU A 41 -9.43 -7.52 -1.50
N GLN A 42 -9.03 -8.51 -2.31
CA GLN A 42 -8.60 -9.82 -1.80
C GLN A 42 -7.38 -9.73 -0.87
N GLY A 43 -6.46 -8.79 -1.13
CA GLY A 43 -5.24 -8.61 -0.35
C GLY A 43 -5.39 -7.72 0.89
N LEU A 44 -6.55 -7.11 1.08
CA LEU A 44 -6.88 -6.14 2.14
C LEU A 44 -8.12 -6.53 2.95
N GLU A 45 -8.73 -7.68 2.69
CA GLU A 45 -9.86 -8.18 3.48
C GLU A 45 -9.47 -8.32 4.97
N GLY A 46 -10.22 -7.64 5.84
CA GLY A 46 -9.98 -7.65 7.30
C GLY A 46 -8.72 -6.89 7.75
N VAL A 47 -8.06 -6.15 6.86
CA VAL A 47 -6.86 -5.36 7.19
C VAL A 47 -7.26 -3.98 7.71
N ASP A 48 -6.71 -3.59 8.87
CA ASP A 48 -6.76 -2.23 9.41
C ASP A 48 -5.33 -1.66 9.47
N GLY A 49 -5.03 -0.65 8.66
CA GLY A 49 -3.70 -0.05 8.62
C GLY A 49 -3.30 0.63 9.92
N ARG A 50 -4.27 0.97 10.79
CA ARG A 50 -4.01 1.60 12.10
C ARG A 50 -3.39 0.64 13.10
N ASP A 51 -3.43 -0.67 12.83
CA ASP A 51 -2.73 -1.67 13.62
C ASP A 51 -1.19 -1.63 13.39
N VAL A 52 -0.74 -1.00 12.30
CA VAL A 52 0.69 -0.74 12.04
C VAL A 52 1.13 0.50 12.82
N THR A 53 1.56 0.27 14.06
CA THR A 53 1.95 1.34 15.00
C THR A 53 3.45 1.59 15.08
N ASP A 54 4.26 0.67 14.55
CA ASP A 54 5.72 0.77 14.53
C ASP A 54 6.18 1.77 13.47
N ILE A 55 6.79 2.88 13.92
CA ILE A 55 7.29 3.95 13.04
C ILE A 55 8.31 3.43 12.04
N GLU A 56 9.17 2.49 12.44
CA GLU A 56 10.16 1.91 11.54
C GLU A 56 9.48 1.12 10.43
N GLN A 57 8.39 0.40 10.71
CA GLN A 57 7.62 -0.30 9.67
C GLN A 57 6.82 0.63 8.75
N LEU A 58 6.47 1.82 9.24
CA LEU A 58 5.79 2.84 8.44
C LEU A 58 6.75 3.48 7.42
N LEU A 59 8.00 3.76 7.84
CA LEU A 59 9.04 4.38 7.01
C LEU A 59 9.86 3.38 6.18
N HIS A 60 10.04 2.17 6.69
CA HIS A 60 10.86 1.10 6.12
C HIS A 60 10.07 -0.22 6.09
N PRO A 61 9.07 -0.34 5.21
CA PRO A 61 8.24 -1.53 5.15
C PRO A 61 9.04 -2.76 4.71
N ARG A 62 8.55 -3.94 5.10
CA ARG A 62 9.17 -5.22 4.75
C ARG A 62 9.22 -5.40 3.24
N GLU A 63 10.20 -6.16 2.77
CA GLU A 63 10.45 -6.40 1.34
C GLU A 63 9.21 -6.86 0.56
N GLU A 64 8.36 -7.68 1.20
CA GLU A 64 7.10 -8.19 0.65
C GLU A 64 6.06 -7.11 0.30
N LEU A 65 6.15 -5.95 0.97
CA LEU A 65 5.27 -4.79 0.79
C LEU A 65 5.85 -3.75 -0.18
N LEU A 66 7.12 -3.92 -0.58
CA LEU A 66 7.72 -3.04 -1.57
C LEU A 66 7.05 -3.24 -2.93
N PRO A 67 6.89 -2.18 -3.73
CA PRO A 67 6.43 -2.34 -5.10
C PRO A 67 7.37 -3.31 -5.82
N LYS A 68 6.82 -4.44 -6.27
CA LYS A 68 7.53 -5.35 -7.16
C LYS A 68 7.52 -4.71 -8.54
N PHE A 69 8.49 -3.83 -8.78
CA PHE A 69 8.84 -3.48 -10.14
C PHE A 69 9.42 -4.76 -10.75
N GLU A 70 8.59 -5.54 -11.45
CA GLU A 70 9.16 -6.29 -12.56
C GLU A 70 9.89 -5.26 -13.40
N ASP A 71 11.13 -5.54 -13.81
CA ASP A 71 11.90 -4.66 -14.67
C ASP A 71 11.13 -4.47 -16.00
N ASP A 72 10.14 -3.58 -16.02
CA ASP A 72 9.67 -2.88 -17.21
C ASP A 72 10.74 -1.84 -17.59
N ALA A 73 12.01 -2.28 -17.63
CA ALA A 73 12.95 -1.88 -18.64
C ALA A 73 12.53 -2.53 -19.98
N GLY A 74 11.29 -2.27 -20.38
CA GLY A 74 10.88 -2.38 -21.77
C GLY A 74 11.55 -1.24 -22.52
N LEU A 75 12.60 -1.59 -23.27
CA LEU A 75 13.14 -0.95 -24.47
C LEU A 75 12.47 0.36 -24.94
#